data_AF-A0A521RAE3-F1
#
_entry.id   AF-A0A521RAE3-F1
#
_cell.length_a   1.000
_cell.length_b   1.000
_cell.length_c   1.000
_cell.angle_alpha   90.00
_cell.angle_beta   90.00
_cell.angle_gamma   90.00
#
_symmetry.space_group_name_H-M   'P 1'
#
loop_
_entity.id
_entity.type
_entity.pdbx_description
1 polymer ?
#
loop_
_entity_poly.entity_id
_entity_poly.type
_entity_poly.pdbx_seq_one_letter_code
_entity_poly.pdbx_strand_id
1 'polypeptide(L)'
;MADINWARQAALKATALLVGVAVALVGLEILSTAWLTIRDGHYSSAAALFANARNTYIQDITRGGNCRYIDTMFPQPYLAFVHHHDDPCGVSSANDIGLLGDAYPVVRNPDRYVVLVTGGSVASQLAQQVAPPRRSIIEEELNRNYVSPTGKPFQVLNGGIGAWKQPQQMILLAIYGDFIDAVVTLDGYNEQHMIRPGVTYRFELPANNFLGVNPIISRDGFGNLAVSWFMGRIAGWLGNGITSHSHAAYLIASALTSKPYDHDDGFGAKTYRAMMSLPRSITDSSEATVDWQIAQYAKYIRIMDLTARDFGIKSMFFLQPVPAVDKTLTAEEKRGTPDPAYGARYAEIARRLLALRERHIEIRSLLDIYKDEKETIYADDIHPARQGMDSRGYQLMAARMTQDMAAAWGWRTKPQH
;
A
#
# COMPACT_ATOMS: atom_id res chain seq x y z
N MET A 1 -9.07 -64.63 -22.70
CA MET A 1 -10.02 -64.48 -21.56
C MET A 1 -9.37 -63.92 -20.29
N ALA A 2 -8.10 -64.23 -19.99
CA ALA A 2 -7.39 -63.66 -18.83
C ALA A 2 -7.18 -62.12 -18.92
N ASP A 3 -6.87 -61.58 -20.09
CA ASP A 3 -6.64 -60.12 -20.28
C ASP A 3 -7.89 -59.26 -20.05
N ILE A 4 -9.08 -59.80 -20.35
CA ILE A 4 -10.36 -59.08 -20.19
C ILE A 4 -10.71 -58.89 -18.70
N ASN A 5 -10.30 -59.83 -17.83
CA ASN A 5 -10.55 -59.76 -16.39
C ASN A 5 -9.59 -58.79 -15.68
N TRP A 6 -8.33 -58.72 -16.12
CA TRP A 6 -7.37 -57.76 -15.58
C TRP A 6 -7.78 -56.31 -15.87
N ALA A 7 -8.20 -56.02 -17.11
CA ALA A 7 -8.65 -54.68 -17.50
C ALA A 7 -9.90 -54.24 -16.70
N ARG A 8 -10.85 -55.14 -16.44
CA ARG A 8 -12.05 -54.84 -15.63
C ARG A 8 -11.72 -54.59 -14.16
N GLN A 9 -10.82 -55.38 -13.57
CA GLN A 9 -10.38 -55.16 -12.19
C GLN A 9 -9.58 -53.86 -12.03
N ALA A 10 -8.72 -53.55 -13.00
CA ALA A 10 -8.00 -52.28 -13.04
C ALA A 10 -8.96 -51.10 -13.17
N ALA A 11 -9.97 -51.18 -14.04
CA ALA A 11 -10.99 -50.16 -14.19
C ALA A 11 -11.81 -49.96 -12.90
N LEU A 12 -12.24 -51.05 -12.24
CA LEU A 12 -12.98 -50.95 -10.97
C LEU A 12 -12.15 -50.33 -9.85
N LYS A 13 -10.87 -50.70 -9.73
CA LYS A 13 -9.96 -50.10 -8.75
C LYS A 13 -9.72 -48.62 -9.04
N ALA A 14 -9.54 -48.25 -10.30
CA ALA A 14 -9.39 -46.85 -10.71
C ALA A 14 -10.66 -46.05 -10.40
N THR A 15 -11.84 -46.58 -10.72
CA THR A 15 -13.12 -45.93 -10.39
C THR A 15 -13.31 -45.77 -8.89
N ALA A 16 -13.06 -46.82 -8.10
CA ALA A 16 -13.17 -46.76 -6.64
C ALA A 16 -12.21 -45.73 -6.04
N LEU A 17 -10.98 -45.64 -6.55
CA LEU A 17 -10.01 -44.63 -6.15
C LEU A 17 -10.50 -43.21 -6.48
N LEU A 18 -10.99 -43.00 -7.71
CA LEU A 18 -11.52 -41.69 -8.14
C LEU A 18 -12.73 -41.25 -7.31
N VAL A 19 -13.65 -42.17 -7.02
CA VAL A 19 -14.80 -41.90 -6.14
C VAL A 19 -14.34 -41.59 -4.72
N GLY A 20 -13.39 -42.35 -4.18
CA GLY A 20 -12.82 -42.10 -2.85
C GLY A 20 -12.17 -40.71 -2.74
N VAL A 21 -11.39 -40.32 -3.75
CA VAL A 21 -10.78 -38.98 -3.83
C VAL A 21 -11.85 -37.89 -3.93
N ALA A 22 -12.87 -38.07 -4.78
CA ALA A 22 -13.95 -37.10 -4.91
C ALA A 22 -14.72 -36.89 -3.59
N VAL A 23 -15.06 -37.98 -2.89
CA VAL A 23 -15.72 -37.92 -1.58
C VAL A 23 -14.84 -37.21 -0.54
N ALA A 24 -13.54 -37.49 -0.52
CA ALA A 24 -12.60 -36.83 0.38
C ALA A 24 -12.51 -35.32 0.11
N LEU A 25 -12.47 -34.90 -1.15
CA LEU A 25 -12.43 -33.48 -1.53
C LEU A 25 -13.72 -32.75 -1.15
N VAL A 26 -14.89 -33.36 -1.39
CA VAL A 26 -16.18 -32.80 -0.97
C VAL A 26 -16.25 -32.68 0.56
N GLY A 27 -15.82 -33.72 1.28
CA GLY A 27 -15.76 -33.70 2.75
C GLY A 27 -14.85 -32.59 3.28
N LEU A 28 -13.66 -32.41 2.68
CA LEU A 28 -12.73 -31.35 3.04
C LEU A 28 -13.33 -29.96 2.79
N GLU A 29 -14.02 -29.75 1.68
CA GLU A 29 -14.66 -28.48 1.35
C GLU A 29 -15.80 -28.13 2.33
N ILE A 30 -16.64 -29.11 2.68
CA ILE A 30 -17.71 -28.94 3.67
C ILE A 30 -17.13 -28.59 5.04
N LEU A 31 -16.10 -29.33 5.50
CA LEU A 31 -15.44 -29.07 6.78
C LEU A 31 -14.76 -27.70 6.79
N SER A 32 -14.10 -27.32 5.70
CA SER A 32 -13.45 -26.00 5.57
C SER A 32 -14.48 -24.87 5.62
N THR A 33 -15.59 -25.03 4.91
CA THR A 33 -16.71 -24.07 4.92
C THR A 33 -17.31 -23.94 6.32
N ALA A 34 -17.58 -25.05 7.00
CA ALA A 34 -18.13 -25.07 8.34
C ALA A 34 -17.18 -24.42 9.35
N TRP A 35 -15.88 -24.75 9.29
CA TRP A 35 -14.87 -24.17 10.17
C TRP A 35 -14.76 -22.65 9.99
N LEU A 36 -14.67 -22.16 8.75
CA LEU A 36 -14.62 -20.72 8.46
C LEU A 36 -15.89 -20.00 8.91
N THR A 37 -17.06 -20.61 8.66
CA THR A 37 -18.35 -20.04 9.09
C THR A 37 -18.45 -19.93 10.61
N ILE A 38 -17.99 -20.94 11.35
CA ILE A 38 -17.96 -20.93 12.82
C ILE A 38 -16.94 -19.90 13.33
N ARG A 39 -15.72 -19.89 12.76
CA ARG A 39 -14.65 -18.97 13.15
C ARG A 39 -15.05 -17.51 12.93
N ASP A 40 -15.67 -17.22 11.80
CA ASP A 40 -16.02 -15.85 11.39
C ASP A 40 -17.42 -15.44 11.88
N GLY A 41 -18.19 -16.38 12.44
CA GLY A 41 -19.57 -16.17 12.91
C GLY A 41 -20.60 -15.95 11.80
N HIS A 42 -20.22 -16.10 10.53
CA HIS A 42 -21.08 -15.96 9.36
C HIS A 42 -20.47 -16.66 8.14
N TYR A 43 -21.30 -16.99 7.16
CA TYR A 43 -20.82 -17.55 5.90
C TYR A 43 -20.27 -16.43 4.99
N SER A 44 -19.07 -16.65 4.47
CA SER A 44 -18.46 -15.87 3.39
C SER A 44 -18.08 -16.81 2.27
N SER A 45 -18.28 -16.43 1.01
CA SER A 45 -17.82 -17.26 -0.10
C SER A 45 -16.29 -17.28 -0.15
N ALA A 46 -15.70 -18.39 -0.62
CA ALA A 46 -14.25 -18.49 -0.79
C ALA A 46 -13.67 -17.37 -1.66
N ALA A 47 -14.38 -16.97 -2.72
CA ALA A 47 -13.97 -15.85 -3.57
C ALA A 47 -13.91 -14.53 -2.79
N ALA A 48 -14.89 -14.27 -1.91
CA ALA A 48 -14.88 -13.11 -1.02
C ALA A 48 -13.74 -13.22 0.01
N LEU A 49 -13.44 -14.41 0.53
CA LEU A 49 -12.33 -14.61 1.47
C LEU A 49 -10.96 -14.36 0.82
N PHE A 50 -10.74 -14.83 -0.41
CA PHE A 50 -9.53 -14.53 -1.18
C PHE A 50 -9.41 -13.04 -1.50
N ALA A 51 -10.52 -12.38 -1.82
CA ALA A 51 -10.57 -10.94 -2.07
C ALA A 51 -10.41 -10.10 -0.79
N ASN A 52 -10.88 -10.56 0.37
CA ASN A 52 -10.78 -9.79 1.61
C ASN A 52 -9.45 -10.01 2.35
N ALA A 53 -8.76 -11.11 2.07
CA ALA A 53 -7.47 -11.43 2.71
C ALA A 53 -6.28 -10.64 2.13
N ARG A 54 -6.47 -9.91 1.04
CA ARG A 54 -5.38 -9.17 0.38
C ARG A 54 -5.58 -7.67 0.57
N ASN A 55 -4.49 -6.96 0.86
CA ASN A 55 -4.47 -5.51 0.82
C ASN A 55 -4.92 -5.02 -0.58
N THR A 56 -5.90 -4.12 -0.65
CA THR A 56 -6.55 -3.72 -1.91
C THR A 56 -5.58 -3.08 -2.89
N TYR A 57 -4.58 -2.32 -2.41
CA TYR A 57 -3.50 -1.82 -3.25
C TYR A 57 -2.74 -2.95 -3.95
N ILE A 58 -2.38 -4.01 -3.20
CA ILE A 58 -1.70 -5.18 -3.75
C ILE A 58 -2.58 -5.85 -4.82
N GLN A 59 -3.88 -5.96 -4.58
CA GLN A 59 -4.80 -6.56 -5.54
C GLN A 59 -4.87 -5.77 -6.84
N ASP A 60 -4.91 -4.44 -6.76
CA ASP A 60 -4.99 -3.59 -7.94
C ASP A 60 -3.74 -3.69 -8.80
N ILE A 61 -2.56 -3.79 -8.20
CA ILE A 61 -1.29 -3.92 -8.91
C ILE A 61 -1.10 -5.33 -9.50
N THR A 62 -1.61 -6.36 -8.82
CA THR A 62 -1.43 -7.76 -9.24
C THR A 62 -2.62 -8.34 -10.00
N ARG A 63 -3.60 -7.49 -10.35
CA ARG A 63 -4.87 -7.91 -10.93
C ARG A 63 -4.67 -8.65 -12.25
N GLY A 64 -5.34 -9.79 -12.40
CA GLY A 64 -5.35 -10.54 -13.67
C GLY A 64 -4.10 -11.38 -13.95
N GLY A 65 -3.16 -11.48 -13.00
CA GLY A 65 -1.93 -12.27 -13.14
C GLY A 65 -1.74 -13.30 -12.02
N ASN A 66 -0.75 -14.18 -12.22
CA ASN A 66 -0.21 -15.08 -11.18
C ASN A 66 1.03 -14.48 -10.50
N CYS A 67 1.21 -13.16 -10.60
CA CYS A 67 2.34 -12.42 -10.06
C CYS A 67 2.06 -11.99 -8.62
N ARG A 68 3.07 -12.06 -7.76
CA ARG A 68 3.01 -11.51 -6.40
C ARG A 68 3.36 -10.03 -6.45
N TYR A 69 3.00 -9.29 -5.43
CA TYR A 69 3.34 -7.87 -5.33
C TYR A 69 4.85 -7.60 -5.42
N ILE A 70 5.65 -8.45 -4.77
CA ILE A 70 7.12 -8.36 -4.81
C ILE A 70 7.68 -8.63 -6.21
N ASP A 71 6.97 -9.41 -7.04
CA ASP A 71 7.41 -9.74 -8.40
C ASP A 71 7.17 -8.58 -9.38
N THR A 72 6.42 -7.55 -8.97
CA THR A 72 6.23 -6.32 -9.76
C THR A 72 7.23 -5.22 -9.40
N MET A 73 8.12 -5.50 -8.45
CA MET A 73 9.06 -4.54 -7.90
C MET A 73 10.47 -4.73 -8.42
N PHE A 74 11.21 -3.63 -8.48
CA PHE A 74 12.61 -3.59 -8.87
C PHE A 74 13.41 -2.79 -7.83
N PRO A 75 14.61 -3.23 -7.43
CA PRO A 75 15.45 -2.48 -6.49
C PRO A 75 15.88 -1.14 -7.10
N GLN A 76 15.67 -0.04 -6.36
CA GLN A 76 16.06 1.30 -6.79
C GLN A 76 17.11 1.86 -5.81
N PRO A 77 18.27 2.35 -6.29
CA PRO A 77 19.40 2.71 -5.43
C PRO A 77 19.12 3.73 -4.31
N TYR A 78 18.17 4.63 -4.54
CA TYR A 78 17.84 5.76 -3.66
C TYR A 78 16.46 5.60 -2.99
N LEU A 79 15.49 5.05 -3.72
CA LEU A 79 14.09 4.94 -3.34
C LEU A 79 13.74 3.59 -2.71
N ALA A 80 14.74 2.77 -2.41
CA ALA A 80 14.66 1.38 -1.97
C ALA A 80 14.12 0.43 -3.05
N PHE A 81 12.93 0.68 -3.58
CA PHE A 81 12.31 -0.11 -4.65
C PHE A 81 11.28 0.70 -5.41
N VAL A 82 11.06 0.33 -6.67
CA VAL A 82 10.05 0.88 -7.58
C VAL A 82 9.31 -0.25 -8.29
N HIS A 83 8.34 0.03 -9.14
CA HIS A 83 7.76 -0.96 -10.05
C HIS A 83 8.57 -1.08 -11.35
N HIS A 84 8.43 -2.17 -12.09
CA HIS A 84 8.96 -2.29 -13.45
C HIS A 84 7.82 -2.53 -14.46
N HIS A 85 8.06 -2.24 -15.74
CA HIS A 85 7.09 -2.47 -16.81
C HIS A 85 7.29 -3.82 -17.54
N ASP A 86 8.41 -4.51 -17.31
CA ASP A 86 8.79 -5.69 -18.08
C ASP A 86 8.00 -6.97 -17.75
N ASP A 87 7.72 -7.78 -18.77
CA ASP A 87 7.12 -9.11 -18.63
C ASP A 87 7.98 -10.05 -17.77
N PRO A 88 7.37 -11.03 -17.07
CA PRO A 88 5.94 -11.38 -17.09
C PRO A 88 5.11 -10.71 -15.99
N CYS A 89 5.73 -9.91 -15.11
CA CYS A 89 5.09 -9.35 -13.90
C CYS A 89 5.16 -7.83 -13.82
N GLY A 90 5.45 -7.17 -14.95
CA GLY A 90 5.50 -5.72 -15.04
C GLY A 90 4.13 -5.08 -14.82
N VAL A 91 4.14 -3.90 -14.21
CA VAL A 91 2.98 -3.04 -14.08
C VAL A 91 2.94 -2.16 -15.32
N SER A 92 1.92 -2.32 -16.17
CA SER A 92 1.80 -1.57 -17.43
C SER A 92 1.67 -0.05 -17.25
N SER A 93 1.28 0.40 -16.05
CA SER A 93 1.24 1.82 -15.68
C SER A 93 2.56 2.32 -15.07
N ALA A 94 3.58 1.48 -14.89
CA ALA A 94 4.89 1.95 -14.44
C ALA A 94 5.58 2.72 -15.58
N ASN A 95 6.03 3.93 -15.26
CA ASN A 95 6.81 4.77 -16.16
C ASN A 95 8.29 4.35 -16.18
N ASP A 96 9.11 5.12 -16.88
CA ASP A 96 10.54 4.89 -17.10
C ASP A 96 11.41 4.93 -15.84
N ILE A 97 10.90 5.50 -14.74
CA ILE A 97 11.57 5.49 -13.43
C ILE A 97 10.91 4.52 -12.44
N GLY A 98 9.91 3.76 -12.89
CA GLY A 98 9.22 2.75 -12.11
C GLY A 98 8.10 3.25 -11.20
N LEU A 99 7.64 4.50 -11.39
CA LEU A 99 6.48 5.07 -10.70
C LEU A 99 5.21 4.94 -11.54
N LEU A 100 4.03 4.97 -10.93
CA LEU A 100 2.79 4.75 -11.66
C LEU A 100 2.31 6.02 -12.38
N GLY A 101 1.88 5.94 -13.64
CA GLY A 101 1.28 7.04 -14.39
C GLY A 101 2.22 7.69 -15.40
N ASP A 102 2.10 9.00 -15.58
CA ASP A 102 2.89 9.76 -16.56
C ASP A 102 4.41 9.65 -16.29
N ALA A 103 5.20 9.67 -17.36
CA ALA A 103 6.65 9.79 -17.26
C ALA A 103 7.04 11.12 -16.61
N TYR A 104 8.11 11.09 -15.81
CA TYR A 104 8.61 12.29 -15.15
C TYR A 104 9.38 13.12 -16.16
N PRO A 105 9.05 14.41 -16.33
CA PRO A 105 9.74 15.23 -17.30
C PRO A 105 11.17 15.51 -16.81
N VAL A 106 12.11 15.64 -17.74
CA VAL A 106 13.51 16.01 -17.42
C VAL A 106 13.69 17.52 -17.22
N VAL A 107 12.68 18.31 -17.56
CA VAL A 107 12.63 19.78 -17.42
C VAL A 107 11.21 20.21 -17.08
N ARG A 108 11.06 21.37 -16.44
CA ARG A 108 9.74 21.92 -16.09
C ARG A 108 8.86 22.05 -17.33
N ASN A 109 7.62 21.56 -17.25
CA ASN A 109 6.66 21.66 -18.34
C ASN A 109 6.00 23.07 -18.34
N PRO A 110 6.27 23.94 -19.34
CA PRO A 110 5.73 25.30 -19.35
C PRO A 110 4.22 25.38 -19.61
N ASP A 111 3.61 24.26 -20.03
CA ASP A 111 2.18 24.18 -20.34
C ASP A 111 1.34 23.57 -19.23
N ARG A 112 1.94 23.27 -18.08
CA ARG A 112 1.26 22.69 -16.93
C ARG A 112 1.69 23.39 -15.64
N TYR A 113 0.84 23.28 -14.62
CA TYR A 113 1.23 23.49 -13.24
C TYR A 113 1.36 22.13 -12.57
N VAL A 114 2.59 21.68 -12.32
CA VAL A 114 2.88 20.29 -11.97
C VAL A 114 2.88 20.11 -10.45
N VAL A 115 2.01 19.23 -9.96
CA VAL A 115 1.91 18.85 -8.54
C VAL A 115 2.40 17.43 -8.37
N LEU A 116 3.45 17.22 -7.59
CA LEU A 116 3.93 15.91 -7.18
C LEU A 116 3.17 15.45 -5.93
N VAL A 117 2.48 14.31 -6.00
CA VAL A 117 1.83 13.68 -4.85
C VAL A 117 2.70 12.53 -4.35
N THR A 118 3.27 12.64 -3.15
CA THR A 118 4.14 11.62 -2.56
C THR A 118 3.47 10.91 -1.38
N GLY A 119 3.88 9.68 -1.10
CA GLY A 119 3.42 8.94 0.07
C GLY A 119 3.42 7.43 -0.14
N GLY A 120 2.60 6.75 0.68
CA GLY A 120 2.38 5.31 0.58
C GLY A 120 1.39 4.90 -0.51
N SER A 121 0.78 3.72 -0.30
CA SER A 121 -0.23 3.15 -1.20
C SER A 121 -1.48 4.00 -1.38
N VAL A 122 -1.93 4.72 -0.35
CA VAL A 122 -3.09 5.62 -0.43
C VAL A 122 -2.77 6.84 -1.30
N ALA A 123 -1.59 7.44 -1.13
CA ALA A 123 -1.11 8.52 -2.00
C ALA A 123 -1.00 8.05 -3.45
N SER A 124 -0.46 6.83 -3.64
CA SER A 124 -0.36 6.22 -4.95
C SER A 124 -1.72 6.01 -5.61
N GLN A 125 -2.71 5.47 -4.91
CA GLN A 125 -4.06 5.28 -5.45
C GLN A 125 -4.79 6.61 -5.70
N LEU A 126 -4.62 7.61 -4.82
CA LEU A 126 -5.20 8.95 -4.99
C LEU A 126 -4.68 9.64 -6.27
N ALA A 127 -3.38 9.49 -6.54
CA ALA A 127 -2.71 10.06 -7.70
C ALA A 127 -2.64 9.09 -8.91
N GLN A 128 -3.29 7.93 -8.84
CA GLN A 128 -3.18 6.92 -9.88
C GLN A 128 -3.91 7.36 -11.15
N GLN A 129 -3.32 7.05 -12.30
CA GLN A 129 -3.97 7.09 -13.60
C GLN A 129 -4.30 5.66 -14.01
N VAL A 130 -5.48 5.43 -14.59
CA VAL A 130 -5.95 4.09 -14.99
C VAL A 130 -6.34 4.11 -16.47
N ALA A 131 -6.19 2.98 -17.15
CA ALA A 131 -6.58 2.79 -18.55
C ALA A 131 -8.09 2.48 -18.67
N PRO A 132 -8.81 2.99 -19.70
CA PRO A 132 -8.38 3.99 -20.67
C PRO A 132 -8.07 5.33 -19.98
N PRO A 133 -7.11 6.13 -20.50
CA PRO A 133 -6.40 7.15 -19.73
C PRO A 133 -7.36 8.15 -19.10
N ARG A 134 -7.60 7.96 -17.80
CA ARG A 134 -8.33 8.89 -16.92
C ARG A 134 -7.32 9.54 -15.99
N ARG A 135 -7.45 10.85 -15.82
CA ARG A 135 -6.61 11.62 -14.88
C ARG A 135 -6.90 11.18 -13.44
N SER A 136 -5.95 11.42 -12.55
CA SER A 136 -6.11 11.05 -11.15
C SER A 136 -7.25 11.83 -10.50
N ILE A 137 -7.86 11.28 -9.44
CA ILE A 137 -9.01 11.91 -8.76
C ILE A 137 -8.64 13.31 -8.26
N ILE A 138 -7.43 13.46 -7.73
CA ILE A 138 -6.93 14.76 -7.28
C ILE A 138 -6.64 15.73 -8.45
N GLU A 139 -6.16 15.24 -9.60
CA GLU A 139 -5.99 16.10 -10.79
C GLU A 139 -7.34 16.57 -11.35
N GLU A 140 -8.34 15.68 -11.40
CA GLU A 140 -9.69 16.00 -11.82
C GLU A 140 -10.31 17.07 -10.90
N GLU A 141 -10.14 16.92 -9.58
CA GLU A 141 -10.62 17.88 -8.59
C GLU A 141 -9.95 19.25 -8.75
N LEU A 142 -8.62 19.28 -8.88
CA LEU A 142 -7.85 20.50 -9.14
C LEU A 142 -8.32 21.23 -10.39
N ASN A 143 -8.38 20.51 -11.51
CA ASN A 143 -8.75 21.08 -12.80
C ASN A 143 -10.23 21.45 -12.89
N ARG A 144 -11.11 20.81 -12.12
CA ARG A 144 -12.54 21.15 -12.08
C ARG A 144 -12.78 22.44 -11.30
N ASN A 145 -12.14 22.59 -10.14
CA ASN A 145 -12.55 23.61 -9.17
C ASN A 145 -11.61 24.81 -9.08
N TYR A 146 -10.39 24.74 -9.62
CA TYR A 146 -9.39 25.79 -9.43
C TYR A 146 -8.66 26.21 -10.70
N VAL A 147 -8.17 27.45 -10.70
CA VAL A 147 -7.23 28.00 -11.69
C VAL A 147 -5.84 28.00 -11.07
N SER A 148 -4.87 27.38 -11.75
CA SER A 148 -3.49 27.34 -11.27
C SER A 148 -2.84 28.74 -11.27
N PRO A 149 -1.77 28.96 -10.50
CA PRO A 149 -1.02 30.22 -10.49
C PRO A 149 -0.53 30.68 -11.87
N THR A 150 -0.27 29.74 -12.79
CA THR A 150 0.19 30.04 -14.16
C THR A 150 -0.95 30.17 -15.17
N GLY A 151 -2.20 29.95 -14.74
CA GLY A 151 -3.37 29.86 -15.62
C GLY A 151 -3.39 28.60 -16.50
N LYS A 152 -2.37 27.74 -16.41
CA LYS A 152 -2.26 26.47 -17.14
C LYS A 152 -3.03 25.35 -16.41
N PRO A 153 -3.42 24.27 -17.10
CA PRO A 153 -3.99 23.11 -16.43
C PRO A 153 -3.04 22.52 -15.39
N PHE A 154 -3.60 21.99 -14.30
CA PHE A 154 -2.84 21.19 -13.36
C PHE A 154 -2.46 19.85 -14.00
N GLN A 155 -1.26 19.37 -13.71
CA GLN A 155 -0.85 17.98 -13.94
C GLN A 155 -0.42 17.38 -12.62
N VAL A 156 -0.89 16.18 -12.31
CA VAL A 156 -0.47 15.46 -11.10
C VAL A 156 0.47 14.34 -11.48
N LEU A 157 1.68 14.37 -10.92
CA LEU A 157 2.63 13.27 -10.97
C LEU A 157 2.47 12.42 -9.71
N ASN A 158 2.43 11.11 -9.89
CA ASN A 158 2.33 10.17 -8.79
C ASN A 158 3.74 9.79 -8.31
N GLY A 159 4.07 10.20 -7.09
CA GLY A 159 5.27 9.84 -6.37
C GLY A 159 5.02 8.86 -5.23
N GLY A 160 3.83 8.24 -5.18
CA GLY A 160 3.48 7.25 -4.17
C GLY A 160 3.81 5.83 -4.60
N ILE A 161 4.29 5.01 -3.66
CA ILE A 161 4.39 3.55 -3.83
C ILE A 161 3.87 2.84 -2.57
N GLY A 162 3.30 1.66 -2.75
CA GLY A 162 2.89 0.80 -1.64
C GLY A 162 4.01 0.54 -0.62
N ALA A 163 3.63 0.58 0.65
CA ALA A 163 4.49 0.47 1.82
C ALA A 163 5.60 1.54 1.96
N TRP A 164 5.68 2.53 1.07
CA TRP A 164 6.59 3.66 1.27
C TRP A 164 6.19 4.47 2.51
N LYS A 165 7.21 4.96 3.19
CA LYS A 165 7.15 5.89 4.31
C LYS A 165 8.37 6.79 4.24
N GLN A 166 8.44 7.82 5.06
CA GLN A 166 9.65 8.63 5.14
C GLN A 166 10.88 7.76 5.49
N PRO A 167 12.06 7.98 4.89
CA PRO A 167 12.46 9.14 4.09
C PRO A 167 12.28 9.04 2.56
N GLN A 168 11.61 8.00 2.03
CA GLN A 168 11.53 7.78 0.57
C GLN A 168 10.91 8.97 -0.18
N GLN A 169 9.87 9.60 0.36
CA GLN A 169 9.22 10.78 -0.20
C GLN A 169 10.17 11.99 -0.23
N MET A 170 10.96 12.18 0.83
CA MET A 170 11.98 13.23 0.89
C MET A 170 13.06 13.02 -0.16
N ILE A 171 13.54 11.78 -0.33
CA ILE A 171 14.54 11.44 -1.35
C ILE A 171 13.97 11.68 -2.76
N LEU A 172 12.72 11.28 -3.00
CA LEU A 172 12.06 11.52 -4.29
C LEU A 172 11.99 13.01 -4.62
N LEU A 173 11.58 13.85 -3.65
CA LEU A 173 11.57 15.30 -3.82
C LEU A 173 12.97 15.86 -4.11
N ALA A 174 14.01 15.37 -3.44
CA ALA A 174 15.37 15.83 -3.68
C ALA A 174 15.88 15.50 -5.09
N ILE A 175 15.45 14.37 -5.67
CA ILE A 175 15.86 13.95 -7.02
C ILE A 175 15.07 14.70 -8.11
N TYR A 176 13.79 14.97 -7.88
CA TYR A 176 12.84 15.38 -8.93
C TYR A 176 12.14 16.73 -8.68
N GLY A 177 12.59 17.50 -7.69
CA GLY A 177 11.92 18.73 -7.25
C GLY A 177 12.10 19.94 -8.19
N ASP A 178 13.03 19.89 -9.13
CA ASP A 178 13.42 21.01 -10.00
C ASP A 178 12.42 21.28 -11.15
N PHE A 179 11.70 20.25 -11.63
CA PHE A 179 10.73 20.38 -12.72
C PHE A 179 9.25 20.45 -12.30
N ILE A 180 8.97 20.44 -11.00
CA ILE A 180 7.60 20.56 -10.46
C ILE A 180 7.31 21.98 -9.96
N ASP A 181 6.05 22.31 -9.71
CA ASP A 181 5.63 23.60 -9.16
C ASP A 181 5.15 23.50 -7.70
N ALA A 182 4.70 22.31 -7.30
CA ALA A 182 4.33 22.00 -5.93
C ALA A 182 4.55 20.53 -5.60
N VAL A 183 4.78 20.24 -4.32
CA VAL A 183 4.76 18.89 -3.75
C VAL A 183 3.73 18.81 -2.63
N VAL A 184 2.94 17.76 -2.63
CA VAL A 184 2.08 17.40 -1.51
C VAL A 184 2.41 16.00 -1.03
N THR A 185 2.41 15.79 0.28
CA THR A 185 2.63 14.46 0.88
C THR A 185 1.35 13.98 1.53
N LEU A 186 1.04 12.69 1.39
CA LEU A 186 -0.03 12.01 2.12
C LEU A 186 0.58 10.83 2.85
N ASP A 187 0.89 11.06 4.12
CA ASP A 187 1.70 10.17 4.96
C ASP A 187 0.97 9.88 6.29
N GLY A 188 1.58 9.01 7.10
CA GLY A 188 1.22 8.77 8.48
C GLY A 188 1.04 7.28 8.77
N TYR A 189 0.22 6.58 7.99
CA TYR A 189 -0.13 5.19 8.29
C TYR A 189 1.07 4.25 8.22
N ASN A 190 1.97 4.40 7.24
CA ASN A 190 3.15 3.54 7.18
C ASN A 190 4.18 3.93 8.25
N GLU A 191 4.27 5.22 8.58
CA GLU A 191 5.14 5.75 9.62
C GLU A 191 4.76 5.25 11.02
N GLN A 192 3.46 5.13 11.33
CA GLN A 192 3.00 4.71 12.67
C GLN A 192 3.47 3.30 13.05
N HIS A 193 3.76 2.43 12.08
CA HIS A 193 4.32 1.10 12.35
C HIS A 193 5.75 1.16 12.92
N MET A 194 6.47 2.26 12.63
CA MET A 194 7.78 2.56 13.21
C MET A 194 7.68 3.36 14.52
N ILE A 195 6.53 3.98 14.78
CA ILE A 195 6.27 4.79 15.97
C ILE A 195 5.38 4.01 16.93
N ARG A 196 5.96 3.00 17.60
CA ARG A 196 5.27 2.23 18.64
C ARG A 196 6.27 1.68 19.68
N PRO A 197 5.81 1.39 20.91
CA PRO A 197 6.64 0.74 21.92
C PRO A 197 7.30 -0.55 21.39
N GLY A 198 8.56 -0.77 21.78
CA GLY A 198 9.31 -1.98 21.41
C GLY A 198 9.93 -1.99 20.02
N VAL A 199 9.77 -0.95 19.20
CA VAL A 199 10.53 -0.84 17.94
C VAL A 199 12.00 -0.62 18.23
N THR A 200 12.85 -1.53 17.76
CA THR A 200 14.30 -1.48 17.98
C THR A 200 15.09 -0.98 16.77
N TYR A 201 14.40 -0.51 15.73
CA TYR A 201 15.01 -0.10 14.47
C TYR A 201 14.79 1.37 14.19
N ARG A 202 15.76 1.98 13.50
CA ARG A 202 15.73 3.34 13.03
C ARG A 202 14.51 3.60 12.15
N PHE A 203 14.00 4.82 12.22
CA PHE A 203 12.85 5.28 11.45
C PHE A 203 13.06 5.04 9.95
N GLU A 204 14.30 5.17 9.50
CA GLU A 204 14.73 5.05 8.12
C GLU A 204 14.76 3.62 7.59
N LEU A 205 14.52 2.60 8.43
CA LEU A 205 14.45 1.20 7.99
C LEU A 205 13.40 1.09 6.85
N PRO A 206 13.77 0.70 5.62
CA PRO A 206 12.82 0.54 4.53
C PRO A 206 11.76 -0.52 4.86
N ALA A 207 10.64 -0.46 4.14
CA ALA A 207 9.63 -1.50 4.26
C ALA A 207 10.19 -2.89 3.93
N ASN A 208 9.60 -3.94 4.51
CA ASN A 208 10.08 -5.32 4.37
C ASN A 208 10.25 -5.76 2.91
N ASN A 209 9.48 -5.20 1.98
CA ASN A 209 9.62 -5.46 0.54
C ASN A 209 11.04 -5.16 0.02
N PHE A 210 11.74 -4.17 0.60
CA PHE A 210 13.13 -3.88 0.25
C PHE A 210 14.05 -5.08 0.45
N LEU A 211 13.89 -5.82 1.56
CA LEU A 211 14.71 -7.02 1.83
C LEU A 211 14.44 -8.12 0.80
N GLY A 212 13.18 -8.23 0.34
CA GLY A 212 12.77 -9.21 -0.66
C GLY A 212 13.27 -8.92 -2.07
N VAL A 213 13.38 -7.64 -2.47
CA VAL A 213 13.84 -7.26 -3.81
C VAL A 213 15.33 -6.96 -3.91
N ASN A 214 16.01 -6.75 -2.78
CA ASN A 214 17.43 -6.40 -2.79
C ASN A 214 18.29 -7.66 -2.93
N PRO A 215 18.95 -7.87 -4.09
CA PRO A 215 19.71 -9.09 -4.35
C PRO A 215 21.00 -9.19 -3.55
N ILE A 216 21.45 -8.11 -2.90
CA ILE A 216 22.64 -8.10 -2.04
C ILE A 216 22.27 -8.61 -0.64
N ILE A 217 21.11 -8.19 -0.14
CA ILE A 217 20.64 -8.58 1.19
C ILE A 217 20.09 -10.01 1.18
N SER A 218 19.45 -10.43 0.07
CA SER A 218 18.85 -11.75 -0.07
C SER A 218 19.81 -12.87 -0.48
N ARG A 219 21.12 -12.60 -0.65
CA ARG A 219 22.11 -13.57 -1.17
C ARG A 219 22.13 -14.89 -0.42
N ASP A 220 22.08 -14.85 0.91
CA ASP A 220 22.14 -16.06 1.76
C ASP A 220 20.75 -16.71 1.92
N GLY A 221 19.70 -16.03 1.47
CA GLY A 221 18.31 -16.45 1.56
C GLY A 221 17.73 -16.94 0.24
N PHE A 222 18.52 -17.12 -0.83
CA PHE A 222 17.97 -17.47 -2.16
C PHE A 222 17.12 -18.76 -2.14
N GLY A 223 17.52 -19.78 -1.37
CA GLY A 223 16.70 -20.99 -1.18
C GLY A 223 15.36 -20.68 -0.51
N ASN A 224 15.36 -19.86 0.53
CA ASN A 224 14.15 -19.43 1.24
C ASN A 224 13.27 -18.51 0.37
N LEU A 225 13.89 -17.63 -0.42
CA LEU A 225 13.23 -16.75 -1.37
C LEU A 225 12.60 -17.57 -2.51
N ALA A 226 13.28 -18.61 -3.01
CA ALA A 226 12.75 -19.52 -4.01
C ALA A 226 11.57 -20.36 -3.47
N VAL A 227 11.66 -20.84 -2.23
CA VAL A 227 10.53 -21.53 -1.58
C VAL A 227 9.37 -20.57 -1.37
N SER A 228 9.60 -19.36 -0.85
CA SER A 228 8.57 -18.32 -0.70
C SER A 228 7.96 -17.91 -2.05
N TRP A 229 8.78 -17.84 -3.10
CA TRP A 229 8.33 -17.62 -4.48
C TRP A 229 7.42 -18.73 -4.96
N PHE A 230 7.84 -19.98 -4.78
CA PHE A 230 7.06 -21.15 -5.17
C PHE A 230 5.74 -21.25 -4.39
N MET A 231 5.77 -21.07 -3.07
CA MET A 231 4.58 -21.11 -2.22
C MET A 231 3.62 -19.96 -2.54
N GLY A 232 4.15 -18.76 -2.78
CA GLY A 232 3.34 -17.63 -3.21
C GLY A 232 2.71 -17.84 -4.58
N ARG A 233 3.39 -18.53 -5.50
CA ARG A 233 2.84 -18.91 -6.82
C ARG A 233 1.73 -19.96 -6.70
N ILE A 234 1.88 -20.94 -5.81
CA ILE A 234 0.82 -21.91 -5.49
C ILE A 234 -0.38 -21.19 -4.88
N ALA A 235 -0.17 -20.31 -3.89
CA ALA A 235 -1.25 -19.53 -3.28
C ALA A 235 -1.94 -18.60 -4.29
N GLY A 236 -1.18 -18.01 -5.22
CA GLY A 236 -1.68 -17.22 -6.33
C GLY A 236 -2.57 -18.04 -7.27
N TRP A 237 -2.09 -19.23 -7.67
CA TRP A 237 -2.87 -20.17 -8.48
C TRP A 237 -4.15 -20.62 -7.78
N LEU A 238 -4.10 -20.96 -6.50
CA LEU A 238 -5.28 -21.35 -5.71
C LEU A 238 -6.32 -20.23 -5.64
N GLY A 239 -5.88 -18.97 -5.56
CA GLY A 239 -6.76 -17.80 -5.54
C GLY A 239 -7.35 -17.39 -6.90
N ASN A 240 -6.98 -18.06 -7.99
CA ASN A 240 -7.43 -17.74 -9.35
C ASN A 240 -8.24 -18.92 -9.96
N GLY A 241 -9.15 -18.64 -10.90
CA GLY A 241 -9.91 -19.69 -11.61
C GLY A 241 -10.87 -20.49 -10.72
N ILE A 242 -11.06 -21.79 -11.01
CA ILE A 242 -12.05 -22.64 -10.31
C ILE A 242 -11.73 -22.80 -8.81
N THR A 243 -10.45 -22.84 -8.44
CA THR A 243 -10.02 -23.01 -7.04
C THR A 243 -10.34 -21.79 -6.17
N SER A 244 -10.54 -20.61 -6.76
CA SER A 244 -10.96 -19.41 -6.02
C SER A 244 -12.32 -19.56 -5.35
N HIS A 245 -13.11 -20.56 -5.76
CA HIS A 245 -14.41 -20.89 -5.18
C HIS A 245 -14.34 -21.98 -4.09
N SER A 246 -13.14 -22.46 -3.70
CA SER A 246 -12.95 -23.48 -2.67
C SER A 246 -12.42 -22.89 -1.35
N HIS A 247 -13.14 -23.13 -0.26
CA HIS A 247 -12.73 -22.81 1.10
C HIS A 247 -11.52 -23.63 1.53
N ALA A 248 -11.43 -24.89 1.10
CA ALA A 248 -10.25 -25.72 1.36
C ALA A 248 -9.00 -25.12 0.69
N ALA A 249 -9.12 -24.68 -0.57
CA ALA A 249 -8.06 -23.98 -1.27
C ALA A 249 -7.67 -22.67 -0.56
N TYR A 250 -8.64 -21.91 -0.04
CA TYR A 250 -8.39 -20.72 0.76
C TYR A 250 -7.61 -21.03 2.05
N LEU A 251 -7.99 -22.06 2.80
CA LEU A 251 -7.26 -22.46 4.01
C LEU A 251 -5.82 -22.88 3.71
N ILE A 252 -5.61 -23.63 2.63
CA ILE A 252 -4.27 -24.02 2.19
C ILE A 252 -3.47 -22.78 1.79
N ALA A 253 -4.03 -21.92 0.95
CA ALA A 253 -3.36 -20.69 0.52
C ALA A 253 -3.02 -19.80 1.73
N SER A 254 -3.95 -19.64 2.67
CA SER A 254 -3.75 -18.91 3.92
C SER A 254 -2.68 -19.57 4.80
N ALA A 255 -2.64 -20.89 4.91
CA ALA A 255 -1.59 -21.60 5.65
C ALA A 255 -0.21 -21.44 5.00
N LEU A 256 -0.15 -21.43 3.66
CA LEU A 256 1.08 -21.23 2.90
C LEU A 256 1.61 -19.79 3.00
N THR A 257 0.72 -18.80 3.15
CA THR A 257 1.09 -17.38 3.24
C THR A 257 1.18 -16.84 4.68
N SER A 258 0.56 -17.49 5.65
CA SER A 258 0.52 -17.07 7.07
C SER A 258 1.81 -17.34 7.84
N LYS A 259 2.69 -18.21 7.32
CA LYS A 259 4.08 -18.26 7.76
C LYS A 259 4.88 -17.29 6.90
N PRO A 260 5.14 -16.04 7.33
CA PRO A 260 6.18 -15.26 6.70
C PRO A 260 7.45 -16.12 6.78
N TYR A 261 7.99 -16.49 5.62
CA TYR A 261 9.31 -17.11 5.60
C TYR A 261 10.23 -16.09 6.24
N ASP A 262 10.95 -16.51 7.28
CA ASP A 262 11.81 -15.61 8.02
C ASP A 262 12.80 -15.04 6.99
N HIS A 263 12.68 -13.74 6.75
CA HIS A 263 13.54 -13.01 5.82
C HIS A 263 14.78 -12.50 6.57
N ASP A 264 14.89 -12.83 7.87
CA ASP A 264 15.74 -12.19 8.85
C ASP A 264 16.90 -13.06 9.34
N ASP A 265 16.96 -14.30 8.89
CA ASP A 265 17.91 -15.32 9.31
C ASP A 265 19.17 -15.37 8.42
N GLY A 266 19.11 -14.80 7.22
CA GLY A 266 20.28 -14.61 6.34
C GLY A 266 21.29 -13.60 6.89
N PHE A 267 22.59 -13.81 6.63
CA PHE A 267 23.65 -12.92 7.13
C PHE A 267 23.47 -11.48 6.60
N GLY A 268 23.09 -11.31 5.33
CA GLY A 268 22.75 -10.01 4.75
C GLY A 268 21.63 -9.27 5.51
N ALA A 269 20.51 -9.94 5.78
CA ALA A 269 19.38 -9.35 6.51
C ALA A 269 19.72 -9.02 7.96
N LYS A 270 20.43 -9.92 8.67
CA LYS A 270 20.92 -9.67 10.04
C LYS A 270 21.86 -8.46 10.10
N THR A 271 22.81 -8.41 9.18
CA THR A 271 23.77 -7.29 9.09
C THR A 271 23.04 -5.99 8.81
N TYR A 272 22.09 -6.00 7.87
CA TYR A 272 21.29 -4.83 7.56
C TYR A 272 20.47 -4.33 8.76
N ARG A 273 19.78 -5.23 9.47
CA ARG A 273 19.04 -4.91 10.69
C ARG A 273 19.93 -4.39 11.81
N ALA A 274 21.13 -4.96 11.98
CA ALA A 274 22.11 -4.47 12.94
C ALA A 274 22.55 -3.03 12.62
N MET A 275 22.83 -2.72 11.36
CA MET A 275 23.15 -1.34 10.92
C MET A 275 21.99 -0.37 11.16
N MET A 276 20.76 -0.85 11.02
CA MET A 276 19.54 -0.07 11.24
C MET A 276 19.04 -0.12 12.69
N SER A 277 19.76 -0.72 13.62
CA SER A 277 19.33 -0.80 15.01
C SER A 277 19.44 0.55 15.72
N LEU A 278 18.53 0.78 16.66
CA LEU A 278 18.59 1.92 17.56
C LEU A 278 19.57 1.65 18.72
N PRO A 279 20.28 2.67 19.21
CA PRO A 279 21.03 2.59 20.46
C PRO A 279 20.14 2.19 21.65
N ARG A 280 20.69 1.41 22.59
CA ARG A 280 19.98 1.00 23.81
C ARG A 280 19.43 2.18 24.63
N SER A 281 20.18 3.29 24.65
CA SER A 281 19.74 4.53 25.32
C SER A 281 18.41 5.08 24.81
N ILE A 282 17.95 4.67 23.62
CA ILE A 282 16.64 5.01 23.06
C ILE A 282 15.65 3.85 23.31
N THR A 283 16.06 2.60 23.04
CA THR A 283 15.15 1.44 23.10
C THR A 283 14.78 0.98 24.50
N ASP A 284 15.58 1.33 25.52
CA ASP A 284 15.33 0.94 26.91
C ASP A 284 14.13 1.71 27.51
N SER A 285 13.66 2.78 26.85
CA SER A 285 12.43 3.50 27.20
C SER A 285 11.48 3.55 26.00
N SER A 286 10.28 2.99 26.18
CA SER A 286 9.20 3.06 25.18
C SER A 286 8.84 4.49 24.80
N GLU A 287 8.84 5.40 25.79
CA GLU A 287 8.58 6.82 25.58
C GLU A 287 9.70 7.47 24.75
N ALA A 288 10.96 7.26 25.13
CA ALA A 288 12.11 7.78 24.39
C ALA A 288 12.16 7.25 22.95
N THR A 289 11.78 5.98 22.74
CA THR A 289 11.65 5.38 21.41
C THR A 289 10.59 6.11 20.59
N VAL A 290 9.37 6.25 21.11
CA VAL A 290 8.27 6.92 20.40
C VAL A 290 8.64 8.39 20.09
N ASP A 291 9.21 9.10 21.06
CA ASP A 291 9.68 10.48 20.90
C ASP A 291 10.73 10.61 19.81
N TRP A 292 11.73 9.73 19.81
CA TRP A 292 12.79 9.74 18.82
C TRP A 292 12.23 9.50 17.41
N GLN A 293 11.31 8.54 17.26
CA GLN A 293 10.70 8.21 15.97
C GLN A 293 9.84 9.37 15.44
N ILE A 294 9.03 10.01 16.29
CA ILE A 294 8.25 11.21 15.91
C ILE A 294 9.20 12.36 15.55
N ALA A 295 10.31 12.52 16.28
CA ALA A 295 11.32 13.51 15.96
C ALA A 295 11.98 13.27 14.59
N GLN A 296 12.22 12.01 14.20
CA GLN A 296 12.71 11.67 12.86
C GLN A 296 11.67 11.97 11.79
N TYR A 297 10.41 11.62 12.02
CA TYR A 297 9.35 11.94 11.06
C TYR A 297 9.23 13.47 10.87
N ALA A 298 9.18 14.22 11.96
CA ALA A 298 9.17 15.67 11.93
C ALA A 298 10.43 16.26 11.25
N LYS A 299 11.60 15.63 11.42
CA LYS A 299 12.84 16.01 10.73
C LYS A 299 12.68 15.92 9.21
N TYR A 300 12.09 14.85 8.69
CA TYR A 300 11.91 14.68 7.25
C TYR A 300 10.92 15.67 6.65
N ILE A 301 9.81 15.96 7.34
CA ILE A 301 8.88 17.02 6.93
C ILE A 301 9.59 18.37 6.83
N ARG A 302 10.42 18.72 7.83
CA ARG A 302 11.20 19.97 7.80
C ARG A 302 12.20 20.02 6.65
N ILE A 303 12.90 18.92 6.38
CA ILE A 303 13.85 18.85 5.27
C ILE A 303 13.12 19.03 3.94
N MET A 304 11.99 18.36 3.74
CA MET A 304 11.19 18.52 2.52
C MET A 304 10.70 19.96 2.33
N ASP A 305 10.23 20.61 3.38
CA ASP A 305 9.81 22.02 3.32
C ASP A 305 10.98 22.95 2.96
N LEU A 306 12.16 22.73 3.55
CA LEU A 306 13.37 23.50 3.20
C LEU A 306 13.81 23.25 1.76
N THR A 307 13.81 22.00 1.29
CA THR A 307 14.13 21.63 -0.08
C THR A 307 13.13 22.22 -1.09
N ALA A 308 11.83 22.20 -0.77
CA ALA A 308 10.81 22.82 -1.59
C ALA A 308 11.02 24.34 -1.73
N ARG A 309 11.35 25.02 -0.62
CA ARG A 309 11.68 26.46 -0.65
C ARG A 309 12.92 26.75 -1.50
N ASP A 310 13.94 25.90 -1.41
CA ASP A 310 15.17 26.02 -2.22
C ASP A 310 14.89 25.89 -3.72
N PHE A 311 14.06 24.92 -4.11
CA PHE A 311 13.56 24.77 -5.49
C PHE A 311 12.55 25.87 -5.91
N GLY A 312 12.14 26.75 -5.00
CA GLY A 312 11.14 27.78 -5.27
C GLY A 312 9.73 27.22 -5.53
N ILE A 313 9.43 26.02 -5.03
CA ILE A 313 8.13 25.34 -5.19
C ILE A 313 7.30 25.40 -3.91
N LYS A 314 6.00 25.09 -4.01
CA LYS A 314 5.13 24.98 -2.83
C LYS A 314 5.22 23.59 -2.20
N SER A 315 5.08 23.50 -0.88
CA SER A 315 4.99 22.23 -0.15
C SER A 315 3.81 22.22 0.81
N MET A 316 3.11 21.08 0.90
CA MET A 316 2.09 20.82 1.93
C MET A 316 2.09 19.35 2.35
N PHE A 317 1.89 19.08 3.64
CA PHE A 317 1.95 17.75 4.24
C PHE A 317 0.60 17.39 4.84
N PHE A 318 0.02 16.27 4.42
CA PHE A 318 -1.26 15.79 4.90
C PHE A 318 -1.08 14.52 5.73
N LEU A 319 -1.65 14.52 6.93
CA LEU A 319 -1.77 13.34 7.78
C LEU A 319 -3.02 12.57 7.35
N GLN A 320 -2.80 11.40 6.77
CA GLN A 320 -3.82 10.56 6.14
C GLN A 320 -4.92 10.13 7.14
N PRO A 321 -6.21 10.09 6.74
CA PRO A 321 -7.24 9.45 7.55
C PRO A 321 -7.00 7.94 7.69
N VAL A 322 -7.42 7.38 8.82
CA VAL A 322 -7.28 5.94 9.11
C VAL A 322 -8.57 5.42 9.75
N PRO A 323 -8.94 4.13 9.54
CA PRO A 323 -10.18 3.58 10.09
C PRO A 323 -10.30 3.69 11.62
N ALA A 324 -9.18 3.66 12.33
CA ALA A 324 -9.16 3.69 13.79
C ALA A 324 -9.40 5.08 14.42
N VAL A 325 -9.63 6.13 13.64
CA VAL A 325 -9.80 7.51 14.13
C VAL A 325 -11.05 8.16 13.53
N ASP A 326 -11.84 8.82 14.39
CA ASP A 326 -13.03 9.67 14.12
C ASP A 326 -14.23 9.05 13.38
N LYS A 327 -14.03 8.12 12.44
CA LYS A 327 -15.13 7.45 11.73
C LYS A 327 -15.75 6.36 12.59
N THR A 328 -17.09 6.35 12.66
CA THR A 328 -17.82 5.19 13.16
C THR A 328 -17.84 4.10 12.08
N LEU A 329 -17.01 3.07 12.26
CA LEU A 329 -16.85 1.99 11.27
C LEU A 329 -18.14 1.16 11.08
N THR A 330 -18.48 0.87 9.83
CA THR A 330 -19.52 -0.08 9.47
C THR A 330 -19.12 -1.50 9.88
N ALA A 331 -20.07 -2.44 9.86
CA ALA A 331 -19.77 -3.85 10.15
C ALA A 331 -18.75 -4.45 9.16
N GLU A 332 -18.71 -3.96 7.93
CA GLU A 332 -17.76 -4.37 6.91
C GLU A 332 -16.35 -3.84 7.19
N GLU A 333 -16.23 -2.55 7.50
CA GLU A 333 -14.94 -1.91 7.79
C GLU A 333 -14.30 -2.45 9.07
N LYS A 334 -15.11 -2.79 10.08
CA LYS A 334 -14.64 -3.46 11.31
C LYS A 334 -13.98 -4.81 11.02
N ARG A 335 -14.46 -5.55 10.00
CA ARG A 335 -13.82 -6.81 9.59
C ARG A 335 -12.49 -6.56 8.88
N GLY A 336 -12.40 -5.49 8.11
CA GLY A 336 -11.16 -5.07 7.43
C GLY A 336 -10.14 -4.41 8.35
N THR A 337 -10.54 -3.92 9.53
CA THR A 337 -9.69 -3.23 10.51
C THR A 337 -9.58 -4.03 11.81
N PRO A 338 -8.72 -5.07 11.87
CA PRO A 338 -8.70 -6.01 13.00
C PRO A 338 -8.16 -5.42 14.31
N ASP A 339 -7.30 -4.38 14.25
CA ASP A 339 -6.74 -3.73 15.43
C ASP A 339 -7.09 -2.23 15.44
N PRO A 340 -8.15 -1.80 16.15
CA PRO A 340 -8.45 -0.38 16.31
C PRO A 340 -7.58 0.29 17.39
N ALA A 341 -6.77 -0.46 18.17
CA ALA A 341 -6.05 0.09 19.32
C ALA A 341 -4.93 1.06 18.91
N TYR A 342 -4.50 1.04 17.65
CA TYR A 342 -3.52 2.03 17.16
C TYR A 342 -4.10 3.45 17.05
N GLY A 343 -5.42 3.64 17.05
CA GLY A 343 -6.07 4.93 16.80
C GLY A 343 -5.60 6.04 17.75
N ALA A 344 -5.54 5.77 19.06
CA ALA A 344 -5.07 6.73 20.05
C ALA A 344 -3.61 7.14 19.82
N ARG A 345 -2.74 6.18 19.47
CA ARG A 345 -1.34 6.43 19.14
C ARG A 345 -1.22 7.27 17.86
N TYR A 346 -2.02 6.96 16.84
CA TYR A 346 -2.03 7.71 15.58
C TYR A 346 -2.48 9.16 15.76
N ALA A 347 -3.54 9.37 16.54
CA ALA A 347 -4.02 10.70 16.89
C ALA A 347 -2.95 11.52 17.65
N GLU A 348 -2.20 10.88 18.55
CA GLU A 348 -1.09 11.53 19.25
C GLU A 348 0.09 11.89 18.33
N ILE A 349 0.47 11.00 17.42
CA ILE A 349 1.47 11.27 16.38
C ILE A 349 1.03 12.49 15.56
N ALA A 350 -0.21 12.48 15.08
CA ALA A 350 -0.78 13.55 14.29
C ALA A 350 -0.76 14.89 15.05
N ARG A 351 -1.23 14.90 16.30
CA ARG A 351 -1.23 16.08 17.17
C ARG A 351 0.17 16.68 17.31
N ARG A 352 1.20 15.85 17.52
CA ARG A 352 2.58 16.31 17.67
C ARG A 352 3.18 16.84 16.37
N LEU A 353 2.85 16.24 15.23
CA LEU A 353 3.33 16.72 13.93
C LEU A 353 2.66 18.04 13.53
N LEU A 354 1.38 18.24 13.88
CA LEU A 354 0.68 19.50 13.63
C LEU A 354 1.32 20.70 14.34
N ALA A 355 2.10 20.49 15.40
CA ALA A 355 2.88 21.56 16.04
C ALA A 355 3.94 22.17 15.10
N LEU A 356 4.33 21.49 14.02
CA LEU A 356 5.21 22.07 12.99
C LEU A 356 4.61 23.31 12.30
N ARG A 357 3.29 23.54 12.40
CA ARG A 357 2.65 24.78 11.95
C ARG A 357 3.19 26.03 12.64
N GLU A 358 3.63 25.91 13.89
CA GLU A 358 4.28 27.01 14.64
C GLU A 358 5.57 27.49 13.96
N ARG A 359 6.13 26.67 13.06
CA ARG A 359 7.31 26.98 12.25
C ARG A 359 6.96 27.37 10.80
N HIS A 360 5.70 27.74 10.55
CA HIS A 360 5.19 28.07 9.23
C HIS A 360 5.35 26.93 8.20
N ILE A 361 5.25 25.68 8.66
CA ILE A 361 5.18 24.51 7.77
C ILE A 361 3.71 24.21 7.51
N GLU A 362 3.36 24.09 6.24
CA GLU A 362 2.00 23.75 5.81
C GLU A 362 1.72 22.27 6.05
N ILE A 363 1.37 21.92 7.28
CA ILE A 363 0.88 20.58 7.63
C ILE A 363 -0.60 20.63 8.00
N ARG A 364 -1.37 19.64 7.56
CA ARG A 364 -2.82 19.51 7.75
C ARG A 364 -3.18 18.09 8.20
N SER A 365 -4.27 18.00 8.94
CA SER A 365 -4.86 16.72 9.32
C SER A 365 -6.06 16.45 8.43
N LEU A 366 -6.15 15.21 7.94
CA LEU A 366 -7.32 14.69 7.27
C LEU A 366 -8.05 13.67 8.15
N LEU A 367 -7.69 13.51 9.43
CA LEU A 367 -8.30 12.51 10.32
C LEU A 367 -9.83 12.61 10.39
N ASP A 368 -10.36 13.84 10.28
CA ASP A 368 -11.77 14.14 10.48
C ASP A 368 -12.63 13.95 9.23
N ILE A 369 -12.04 13.71 8.05
CA ILE A 369 -12.76 13.84 6.77
C ILE A 369 -13.87 12.80 6.58
N TYR A 370 -13.83 11.69 7.32
CA TYR A 370 -14.84 10.64 7.25
C TYR A 370 -15.68 10.52 8.52
N LYS A 371 -15.55 11.43 9.49
CA LYS A 371 -16.21 11.33 10.81
C LYS A 371 -17.73 11.17 10.70
N ASP A 372 -18.34 11.87 9.74
CA ASP A 372 -19.79 11.93 9.52
C ASP A 372 -20.27 10.98 8.42
N GLU A 373 -19.36 10.26 7.76
CA GLU A 373 -19.69 9.33 6.68
C GLU A 373 -20.29 8.05 7.27
N LYS A 374 -21.54 7.76 6.90
CA LYS A 374 -22.29 6.58 7.39
C LYS A 374 -22.13 5.35 6.50
N GLU A 375 -21.75 5.55 5.25
CA GLU A 375 -21.53 4.48 4.28
C GLU A 375 -20.13 3.87 4.47
N THR A 376 -19.92 2.67 3.90
CA THR A 376 -18.61 2.03 3.84
C THR A 376 -17.67 2.88 3.00
N ILE A 377 -16.58 3.35 3.62
CA ILE A 377 -15.51 4.10 2.97
C ILE A 377 -14.29 3.22 2.79
N TYR A 378 -13.91 2.42 3.79
CA TYR A 378 -12.70 1.60 3.77
C TYR A 378 -12.97 0.19 3.24
N ALA A 379 -12.08 -0.30 2.38
CA ALA A 379 -12.11 -1.70 1.93
C ALA A 379 -11.16 -2.61 2.73
N ASP A 380 -10.12 -2.04 3.33
CA ASP A 380 -9.19 -2.73 4.23
C ASP A 380 -8.78 -1.81 5.39
N ASP A 381 -7.68 -2.12 6.08
CA ASP A 381 -7.21 -1.42 7.28
C ASP A 381 -6.67 0.01 7.01
N ILE A 382 -6.61 0.44 5.75
CA ILE A 382 -6.03 1.74 5.37
C ILE A 382 -6.67 2.37 4.12
N HIS A 383 -7.08 1.58 3.12
CA HIS A 383 -7.48 2.08 1.80
C HIS A 383 -8.99 2.32 1.69
N PRO A 384 -9.39 3.47 1.14
CA PRO A 384 -10.74 3.65 0.63
C PRO A 384 -11.12 2.59 -0.41
N ALA A 385 -12.33 2.05 -0.28
CA ALA A 385 -12.97 1.22 -1.27
C ALA A 385 -13.11 1.97 -2.60
N ARG A 386 -12.87 1.25 -3.70
CA ARG A 386 -12.96 1.82 -5.06
C ARG A 386 -13.47 0.82 -6.07
N GLN A 387 -14.19 1.33 -7.07
CA GLN A 387 -14.59 0.59 -8.26
C GLN A 387 -13.94 1.26 -9.48
N GLY A 388 -12.79 0.73 -9.91
CA GLY A 388 -11.97 1.42 -10.90
C GLY A 388 -11.40 2.73 -10.30
N MET A 389 -11.70 3.86 -10.96
CA MET A 389 -11.30 5.20 -10.50
C MET A 389 -12.33 5.87 -9.58
N ASP A 390 -13.49 5.28 -9.39
CA ASP A 390 -14.52 5.88 -8.56
C ASP A 390 -14.38 5.40 -7.11
N SER A 391 -14.22 6.34 -6.20
CA SER A 391 -14.10 6.09 -4.78
C SER A 391 -14.56 7.30 -3.99
N ARG A 392 -15.60 7.12 -3.17
CA ARG A 392 -16.12 8.17 -2.30
C ARG A 392 -15.05 8.69 -1.35
N GLY A 393 -14.26 7.79 -0.76
CA GLY A 393 -13.18 8.18 0.15
C GLY A 393 -12.10 9.01 -0.54
N TYR A 394 -11.59 8.56 -1.70
CA TYR A 394 -10.60 9.35 -2.43
C TYR A 394 -11.15 10.68 -2.97
N GLN A 395 -12.43 10.75 -3.34
CA GLN A 395 -13.07 12.01 -3.75
C GLN A 395 -13.14 13.02 -2.59
N LEU A 396 -13.57 12.58 -1.40
CA LEU A 396 -13.60 13.41 -0.19
C LEU A 396 -12.19 13.89 0.19
N MET A 397 -11.21 12.99 0.10
CA MET A 397 -9.81 13.29 0.37
C MET A 397 -9.26 14.32 -0.63
N ALA A 398 -9.48 14.12 -1.93
CA ALA A 398 -9.08 15.07 -2.96
C ALA A 398 -9.74 16.44 -2.76
N ALA A 399 -11.04 16.48 -2.50
CA ALA A 399 -11.76 17.74 -2.27
C ALA A 399 -11.17 18.52 -1.09
N ARG A 400 -10.95 17.85 0.06
CA ARG A 400 -10.35 18.50 1.24
C ARG A 400 -8.91 18.95 0.99
N MET A 401 -8.07 18.10 0.38
CA MET A 401 -6.68 18.44 0.09
C MET A 401 -6.58 19.64 -0.85
N THR A 402 -7.32 19.63 -1.95
CA THR A 402 -7.28 20.71 -2.95
C THR A 402 -7.87 22.01 -2.41
N GLN A 403 -8.89 21.95 -1.54
CA GLN A 403 -9.39 23.10 -0.80
C GLN A 403 -8.32 23.71 0.11
N ASP A 404 -7.64 22.88 0.91
CA ASP A 404 -6.57 23.35 1.81
C ASP A 404 -5.39 23.94 1.03
N MET A 405 -5.00 23.32 -0.09
CA MET A 405 -3.98 23.82 -1.02
C MET A 405 -4.39 25.18 -1.60
N ALA A 406 -5.61 25.30 -2.13
CA ALA A 406 -6.11 26.53 -2.71
C ALA A 406 -6.19 27.67 -1.70
N ALA A 407 -6.67 27.37 -0.48
CA ALA A 407 -6.76 28.35 0.60
C ALA A 407 -5.37 28.84 1.05
N ALA A 408 -4.41 27.93 1.24
CA ALA A 408 -3.06 28.28 1.69
C ALA A 408 -2.23 28.99 0.62
N TRP A 409 -2.41 28.63 -0.65
CA TRP A 409 -1.60 29.15 -1.76
C TRP A 409 -2.30 30.23 -2.60
N GLY A 410 -3.53 30.60 -2.24
CA GLY A 410 -4.27 31.70 -2.87
C GLY A 410 -4.76 31.39 -4.28
N TRP A 411 -5.13 30.14 -4.56
CA TRP A 411 -5.66 29.76 -5.87
C TRP A 411 -7.10 30.24 -6.06
N ARG A 412 -7.42 30.64 -7.30
CA ARG A 412 -8.77 31.12 -7.63
C ARG A 412 -9.69 29.95 -7.89
N THR A 413 -10.88 29.98 -7.30
CA THR A 413 -11.95 29.03 -7.63
C THR A 413 -12.50 29.32 -9.02
N LYS A 414 -12.84 28.26 -9.76
CA LYS A 414 -13.60 28.37 -11.01
C LYS A 414 -15.07 28.66 -10.70
N PRO A 415 -15.80 29.35 -11.60
CA PRO A 415 -17.24 29.49 -11.48
C PRO A 415 -17.89 28.10 -11.49
N GLN A 416 -18.81 27.85 -10.55
CA GLN A 416 -19.67 26.65 -10.62
C GLN A 416 -20.69 26.87 -11.75
N HIS A 417 -20.67 25.98 -12.75
CA HIS A 417 -21.62 25.98 -13.86
C HIS A 417 -22.80 25.07 -13.59
#